data_AF-T1KU35-F1
#
_entry.id   AF-T1KU35-F1
#
_cell.length_a   1.000
_cell.length_b   1.000
_cell.length_c   1.000
_cell.angle_alpha   90.00
_cell.angle_beta   90.00
_cell.angle_gamma   90.00
#
_symmetry.space_group_name_H-M   'P 1'
#
loop_
_entity.id
_entity.type
_entity.pdbx_description
1 polymer ?
#
loop_
_entity_poly.entity_id
_entity_poly.type
_entity_poly.pdbx_seq_one_letter_code
_entity_poly.pdbx_strand_id
1 'polypeptide(L)'
;MCSQKLIRRELQAQRNNWMSGYGFSNIYEVFVRKICVGPGIEFDETNLTAEIESMFAETRLQSKICYVEKRGEIRVVGFAGMVNGSAIVSRLADRNDLVVSAPSFTPPSVYFFLEGDLTYYCVKELNDLFFRANNFIKDGNTSIVGRKRMKIAGLVLTKVTMNITGKNREKLLDHDGKIHFRTVTVRCYDDIKLEFCLNCLRFGHGVNSCSNKTKCAVCLNEHDDVCTPNGSMSTCCTVCPVHERGGHLTFSVNCPSYQRAVELNLKRYALDYDWVMVPNNIVYF
;
A
#
# COMPACT_ATOMS: atom_id res chain seq x y z
N MET A 1 10.30 15.70 -20.81
CA MET A 1 9.16 15.30 -19.96
C MET A 1 9.02 13.78 -19.76
N CYS A 2 9.40 12.92 -20.72
CA CYS A 2 9.33 11.45 -20.56
C CYS A 2 10.32 10.89 -19.50
N SER A 3 11.50 11.51 -19.33
CA SER A 3 12.53 11.05 -18.39
C SER A 3 12.19 11.23 -16.92
N GLN A 4 11.54 12.33 -16.53
CA GLN A 4 11.16 12.57 -15.13
C GLN A 4 10.11 11.57 -14.63
N LYS A 5 9.18 11.17 -15.49
CA LYS A 5 8.16 10.16 -15.15
C LYS A 5 8.79 8.78 -14.97
N LEU A 6 9.77 8.42 -15.82
CA LEU A 6 10.51 7.16 -15.72
C LEU A 6 11.40 7.13 -14.46
N ILE A 7 12.15 8.19 -14.20
CA ILE A 7 12.96 8.33 -12.98
C ILE A 7 12.06 8.21 -11.74
N ARG A 8 10.94 8.94 -11.68
CA ARG A 8 9.99 8.86 -10.56
C ARG A 8 9.47 7.44 -10.31
N ARG A 9 9.19 6.68 -11.37
CA ARG A 9 8.77 5.27 -11.30
C ARG A 9 9.86 4.38 -10.70
N GLU A 10 11.11 4.54 -11.10
CA GLU A 10 12.25 3.76 -10.56
C GLU A 10 12.54 4.11 -9.09
N LEU A 11 12.55 5.40 -8.74
CA LEU A 11 12.71 5.89 -7.36
C LEU A 11 11.67 5.29 -6.41
N GLN A 12 10.50 4.97 -6.95
CA GLN A 12 9.35 4.50 -6.20
C GLN A 12 9.32 2.99 -6.04
N ALA A 13 9.65 2.26 -7.10
CA ALA A 13 9.93 0.84 -7.01
C ALA A 13 11.04 0.62 -5.96
N GLN A 14 12.08 1.46 -5.92
CA GLN A 14 13.13 1.35 -4.91
C GLN A 14 12.70 1.75 -3.50
N ARG A 15 11.87 2.79 -3.32
CA ARG A 15 11.28 3.15 -2.01
C ARG A 15 10.50 2.01 -1.38
N ASN A 16 9.83 1.22 -2.21
CA ASN A 16 9.11 0.04 -1.76
C ASN A 16 9.94 -1.23 -1.87
N ASN A 17 11.27 -1.20 -2.09
CA ASN A 17 12.08 -2.41 -2.30
C ASN A 17 11.50 -3.37 -3.36
N TRP A 18 10.96 -2.85 -4.46
CA TRP A 18 10.22 -3.60 -5.47
C TRP A 18 11.00 -3.98 -6.75
N MET A 19 12.19 -3.40 -7.01
CA MET A 19 13.20 -3.91 -7.97
C MET A 19 14.65 -3.47 -7.66
N SER A 20 15.59 -4.33 -8.03
CA SER A 20 17.04 -4.19 -8.20
C SER A 20 17.39 -4.46 -9.67
N GLY A 21 18.15 -3.54 -10.26
CA GLY A 21 18.76 -3.70 -11.59
C GLY A 21 19.92 -2.73 -11.83
N TYR A 22 19.87 -1.52 -11.26
CA TYR A 22 20.90 -0.48 -11.47
C TYR A 22 21.33 0.26 -10.19
N GLY A 23 21.43 -0.45 -9.06
CA GLY A 23 21.87 0.12 -7.79
C GLY A 23 20.85 1.07 -7.16
N PHE A 24 21.10 1.49 -5.91
CA PHE A 24 20.25 2.47 -5.21
C PHE A 24 20.06 3.72 -6.07
N SER A 25 18.82 4.22 -6.12
CA SER A 25 18.57 5.62 -6.46
C SER A 25 19.56 6.49 -5.70
N ASN A 26 20.32 7.30 -6.43
CA ASN A 26 21.07 8.39 -5.85
C ASN A 26 20.13 9.50 -5.36
N ILE A 27 18.83 9.29 -5.17
CA ILE A 27 17.86 10.31 -4.76
C ILE A 27 17.30 9.97 -3.38
N TYR A 28 17.50 10.88 -2.42
CA TYR A 28 16.93 10.85 -1.07
C TYR A 28 15.73 11.79 -1.01
N GLU A 29 14.58 11.32 -0.53
CA GLU A 29 13.39 12.16 -0.36
C GLU A 29 13.21 12.59 1.09
N VAL A 30 12.58 13.76 1.30
CA VAL A 30 12.12 14.24 2.60
C VAL A 30 10.68 14.72 2.48
N PHE A 31 9.86 14.40 3.48
CA PHE A 31 8.49 14.89 3.61
C PHE A 31 8.47 16.11 4.51
N VAL A 32 7.88 17.19 4.00
CA VAL A 32 7.80 18.48 4.68
C VAL A 32 6.33 18.89 4.75
N ARG A 33 5.85 19.23 5.93
CA ARG A 33 4.51 19.77 6.16
C ARG A 33 4.62 21.02 7.03
N LYS A 34 3.96 22.12 6.67
CA LYS A 34 3.93 23.32 7.51
C LYS A 34 2.96 23.13 8.68
N ILE A 35 3.28 23.64 9.86
CA ILE A 35 2.38 23.63 11.01
C ILE A 35 1.37 24.77 10.83
N CYS A 36 0.08 24.44 10.73
CA CYS A 36 -0.97 25.47 10.73
C CYS A 36 -1.08 26.09 12.12
N VAL A 37 -0.68 27.36 12.26
CA VAL A 37 -0.78 28.10 13.52
C VAL A 37 -2.14 28.80 13.57
N GLY A 38 -3.19 28.04 13.87
CA GLY A 38 -4.51 28.59 14.24
C GLY A 38 -5.63 28.44 13.19
N PRO A 39 -6.90 28.54 13.63
CA PRO A 39 -8.07 28.40 12.75
C PRO A 39 -8.26 29.65 11.87
N GLY A 40 -8.46 29.43 10.56
CA GLY A 40 -8.86 30.48 9.60
C GLY A 40 -7.73 31.13 8.80
N ILE A 41 -6.48 30.71 8.97
CA ILE A 41 -5.38 31.13 8.10
C ILE A 41 -5.39 30.25 6.86
N GLU A 42 -5.93 30.76 5.74
CA GLU A 42 -5.74 30.13 4.43
C GLU A 42 -4.25 30.18 4.07
N PHE A 43 -3.67 29.00 3.91
CA PHE A 43 -2.25 28.84 3.67
C PHE A 43 -1.92 29.16 2.20
N ASP A 44 -1.03 30.12 1.96
CA ASP A 44 -0.45 30.35 0.64
C ASP A 44 0.57 29.25 0.32
N GLU A 45 0.04 28.18 -0.24
CA GLU A 45 0.75 26.97 -0.65
C GLU A 45 1.74 27.17 -1.80
N THR A 46 1.67 28.32 -2.47
CA THR A 46 2.46 28.66 -3.66
C THR A 46 3.92 28.96 -3.31
N ASN A 47 4.19 29.40 -2.07
CA ASN A 47 5.51 29.86 -1.64
C ASN A 47 6.39 28.76 -1.01
N LEU A 48 5.82 27.65 -0.53
CA LEU A 48 6.59 26.64 0.19
C LEU A 48 7.68 25.97 -0.66
N THR A 49 7.47 25.85 -1.98
CA THR A 49 8.50 25.33 -2.89
C THR A 49 9.69 26.29 -2.98
N ALA A 50 9.44 27.59 -3.19
CA ALA A 50 10.48 28.61 -3.24
C ALA A 50 11.17 28.80 -1.87
N GLU A 51 10.41 28.68 -0.77
CA GLU A 51 10.96 28.65 0.59
C GLU A 51 11.93 27.47 0.76
N ILE A 52 11.55 26.25 0.36
CA ILE A 52 12.41 25.08 0.45
C ILE A 52 13.65 25.27 -0.43
N GLU A 53 13.51 25.72 -1.68
CA GLU A 53 14.63 25.95 -2.58
C GLU A 53 15.59 27.04 -2.04
N SER A 54 15.07 28.13 -1.47
CA SER A 54 15.87 29.19 -0.87
C SER A 54 16.61 28.75 0.40
N MET A 55 16.05 27.86 1.22
CA MET A 55 16.73 27.29 2.41
C MET A 55 18.02 26.54 2.07
N PHE A 56 18.11 26.04 0.83
CA PHE A 56 19.29 25.37 0.32
C PHE A 56 20.13 26.25 -0.60
N ALA A 57 19.72 27.48 -0.95
CA ALA A 57 20.35 28.29 -1.99
C ALA A 57 21.86 28.53 -1.79
N GLU A 58 22.31 28.60 -0.54
CA GLU A 58 23.72 28.80 -0.20
C GLU A 58 24.46 27.49 0.10
N THR A 59 23.83 26.36 -0.17
CA THR A 59 24.38 25.04 0.12
C THR A 59 24.71 24.27 -1.15
N ARG A 60 25.68 23.36 -1.02
CA ARG A 60 25.90 22.33 -2.05
C ARG A 60 24.67 21.44 -2.29
N LEU A 61 23.69 21.45 -1.38
CA LEU A 61 22.46 20.65 -1.46
C LEU A 61 21.43 21.23 -2.44
N GLN A 62 21.42 22.53 -2.75
CA GLN A 62 20.49 23.07 -3.75
C GLN A 62 20.70 22.44 -5.11
N SER A 63 21.97 22.30 -5.53
CA SER A 63 22.34 21.60 -6.77
C SER A 63 21.92 20.12 -6.80
N LYS A 64 21.51 19.59 -5.64
CA LYS A 64 21.00 18.23 -5.50
C LYS A 64 19.47 18.19 -5.52
N ILE A 65 18.74 19.28 -5.31
CA ILE A 65 17.28 19.25 -5.37
C ILE A 65 16.86 18.93 -6.81
N CYS A 66 16.25 17.77 -6.97
CA CYS A 66 15.78 17.27 -8.28
C CYS A 66 14.33 17.65 -8.53
N TYR A 67 13.53 17.70 -7.47
CA TYR A 67 12.12 18.10 -7.52
C TYR A 67 11.59 18.46 -6.14
N VAL A 68 10.55 19.29 -6.17
CA VAL A 68 9.62 19.53 -5.06
C VAL A 68 8.23 19.21 -5.57
N GLU A 69 7.52 18.27 -4.94
CA GLU A 69 6.20 17.80 -5.37
C GLU A 69 5.17 18.01 -4.25
N LYS A 70 3.97 18.47 -4.61
CA LYS A 70 2.83 18.56 -3.70
C LYS A 70 2.04 17.25 -3.68
N ARG A 71 1.82 16.69 -2.48
CA ARG A 71 0.99 15.50 -2.22
C ARG A 71 0.02 15.79 -1.07
N GLY A 72 -1.15 16.34 -1.41
CA GLY A 72 -2.09 16.86 -0.41
C GLY A 72 -1.44 17.97 0.42
N GLU A 73 -1.44 17.81 1.74
CA GLU A 73 -0.81 18.74 2.69
C GLU A 73 0.72 18.59 2.81
N ILE A 74 1.30 17.57 2.20
CA ILE A 74 2.72 17.26 2.31
C ILE A 74 3.45 17.78 1.04
N ARG A 75 4.65 18.30 1.22
CA ARG A 75 5.64 18.51 0.16
C ARG A 75 6.70 17.44 0.22
N VAL A 76 6.99 16.84 -0.93
CA VAL A 76 8.06 15.85 -1.10
C VAL A 76 9.21 16.52 -1.81
N VAL A 77 10.38 16.55 -1.16
CA VAL A 77 11.60 17.14 -1.70
C VAL A 77 12.57 16.01 -2.02
N GLY A 78 12.98 15.88 -3.29
CA GLY A 78 13.94 14.87 -3.74
C GLY A 78 15.34 15.44 -3.94
N PHE A 79 16.37 14.80 -3.39
CA PHE A 79 17.77 15.21 -3.41
C PHE A 79 18.68 14.17 -4.09
N ALA A 80 19.35 14.49 -5.19
CA ALA A 80 20.31 13.64 -5.89
C ALA A 80 21.70 13.50 -5.20
N GLY A 81 22.41 12.43 -5.54
CA GLY A 81 23.64 11.97 -4.90
C GLY A 81 23.41 11.11 -3.65
N MET A 82 24.46 10.42 -3.20
CA MET A 82 24.50 9.88 -1.83
C MET A 82 24.57 11.04 -0.84
N VAL A 83 23.41 11.62 -0.52
CA VAL A 83 23.31 12.73 0.43
C VAL A 83 23.04 12.18 1.81
N ASN A 84 23.68 12.78 2.83
CA ASN A 84 23.41 12.39 4.21
C ASN A 84 22.00 12.87 4.60
N GLY A 85 21.05 11.94 4.56
CA GLY A 85 19.64 12.21 4.78
C GLY A 85 19.34 12.83 6.16
N SER A 86 20.12 12.49 7.19
CA SER A 86 19.95 13.07 8.52
C SER A 86 20.29 14.57 8.53
N ALA A 87 21.33 14.99 7.80
CA ALA A 87 21.72 16.40 7.71
C ALA A 87 20.64 17.25 6.99
N ILE A 88 20.00 16.69 5.96
CA ILE A 88 18.89 17.35 5.26
C ILE A 88 17.69 17.48 6.20
N VAL A 89 17.31 16.39 6.88
CA VAL A 89 16.18 16.38 7.81
C VAL A 89 16.42 17.37 8.95
N SER A 90 17.61 17.38 9.56
CA SER A 90 17.97 18.33 10.61
C SER A 90 17.84 19.78 10.13
N ARG A 91 18.40 20.12 8.98
CA ARG A 91 18.37 21.50 8.45
C ARG A 91 16.95 21.98 8.14
N LEU A 92 16.09 21.10 7.62
CA LEU A 92 14.69 21.44 7.40
C LEU A 92 13.94 21.54 8.74
N ALA A 93 14.28 20.71 9.72
CA ALA A 93 13.66 20.67 11.03
C ALA A 93 14.08 21.84 11.94
N ASP A 94 15.16 22.56 11.63
CA ASP A 94 15.56 23.81 12.31
C ASP A 94 14.47 24.90 12.18
N ARG A 95 13.55 24.75 11.23
CA ARG A 95 12.37 25.61 11.11
C ARG A 95 11.24 25.09 11.98
N ASN A 96 10.91 25.84 13.03
CA ASN A 96 9.83 25.54 13.97
C ASN A 96 8.43 25.53 13.32
N ASP A 97 8.28 26.09 12.12
CA ASP A 97 7.03 26.06 11.36
C ASP A 97 6.91 24.84 10.44
N LEU A 98 7.91 23.94 10.40
CA LEU A 98 7.90 22.74 9.58
C LEU A 98 7.93 21.46 10.44
N VAL A 99 7.06 20.52 10.07
CA VAL A 99 7.19 19.11 10.42
C VAL A 99 7.92 18.43 9.28
N VAL A 100 9.09 17.90 9.60
CA VAL A 100 9.95 17.21 8.65
C VAL A 100 10.05 15.76 9.05
N SER A 101 9.78 14.87 8.13
CA SER A 101 10.00 13.45 8.33
C SER A 101 10.78 12.87 7.17
N ALA A 102 11.69 11.96 7.51
CA ALA A 102 12.17 11.01 6.52
C ALA A 102 10.97 10.20 6.01
N PRO A 103 11.01 9.70 4.76
CA PRO A 103 10.02 8.77 4.28
C PRO A 103 9.88 7.63 5.29
N SER A 104 8.66 7.41 5.80
CA SER A 104 8.40 6.18 6.54
C SER A 104 8.41 5.05 5.53
N PHE A 105 9.57 4.40 5.42
CA PHE A 105 9.69 3.17 4.66
C PHE A 105 8.82 2.13 5.37
N THR A 106 7.62 1.91 4.86
CA THR A 106 6.92 0.68 5.17
C THR A 106 7.64 -0.39 4.35
N PRO A 107 8.29 -1.38 4.98
CA PRO A 107 8.87 -2.47 4.23
C PRO A 107 7.75 -3.05 3.37
N PRO A 108 8.02 -3.32 2.08
CA PRO A 108 6.98 -3.88 1.23
C PRO A 108 6.50 -5.16 1.87
N SER A 109 5.20 -5.22 2.03
CA SER A 109 4.54 -6.39 2.53
C SER A 109 3.76 -7.01 1.41
N VAL A 110 3.89 -8.32 1.28
CA VAL A 110 3.00 -9.13 0.48
C VAL A 110 2.13 -9.95 1.42
N TYR A 111 0.99 -10.40 0.93
CA TYR A 111 0.13 -11.34 1.63
C TYR A 111 -0.42 -12.39 0.70
N PHE A 112 -0.82 -13.51 1.29
CA PHE A 112 -1.50 -14.60 0.61
C PHE A 112 -2.44 -15.29 1.60
N PHE A 113 -3.30 -16.15 1.07
CA PHE A 113 -4.26 -16.91 1.86
C PHE A 113 -3.88 -18.39 1.83
N LEU A 114 -4.02 -19.04 2.98
CA LEU A 114 -3.91 -20.48 3.11
C LEU A 114 -5.15 -21.03 3.80
N GLU A 115 -5.60 -22.20 3.36
CA GLU A 115 -6.65 -22.93 4.05
C GLU A 115 -6.13 -23.47 5.39
N GLY A 116 -7.01 -23.43 6.39
CA GLY A 116 -6.70 -23.84 7.75
C GLY A 116 -6.21 -22.72 8.65
N ASP A 117 -6.05 -23.07 9.93
CA ASP A 117 -5.62 -22.14 10.97
C ASP A 117 -4.11 -22.27 11.20
N LEU A 118 -3.36 -21.23 10.80
CA LEU A 118 -1.91 -21.19 10.98
C LEU A 118 -1.48 -20.38 12.22
N THR A 119 -2.42 -19.95 13.06
CA THR A 119 -2.10 -19.15 14.25
C THR A 119 -1.31 -19.94 15.29
N TYR A 120 -1.49 -21.27 15.33
CA TYR A 120 -0.83 -22.17 16.27
C TYR A 120 0.64 -22.50 15.95
N TYR A 121 1.10 -22.22 14.73
CA TYR A 121 2.48 -22.53 14.35
C TYR A 121 3.48 -21.51 14.89
N CYS A 122 4.72 -21.91 15.11
CA CYS A 122 5.78 -20.96 15.44
C CYS A 122 6.15 -20.13 14.20
N VAL A 123 6.28 -18.80 14.37
CA VAL A 123 6.67 -17.89 13.27
C VAL A 123 8.03 -18.27 12.68
N LYS A 124 8.97 -18.71 13.52
CA LYS A 124 10.30 -19.15 13.07
C LYS A 124 10.22 -20.37 12.16
N GLU A 125 9.44 -21.38 12.55
CA GLU A 125 9.24 -22.60 11.75
C GLU A 125 8.56 -22.29 10.43
N LEU A 126 7.53 -21.44 10.44
CA LEU A 126 6.86 -21.00 9.22
C LEU A 126 7.84 -20.30 8.28
N ASN A 127 8.63 -19.35 8.78
CA ASN A 127 9.65 -18.68 7.99
C ASN A 127 10.63 -19.69 7.38
N ASP A 128 11.15 -20.64 8.17
CA ASP A 128 12.07 -21.66 7.67
C ASP A 128 11.45 -22.57 6.59
N LEU A 129 10.14 -22.84 6.65
CA LEU A 129 9.41 -23.54 5.59
C LEU A 129 9.28 -22.67 4.33
N PHE A 130 8.91 -21.39 4.48
CA PHE A 130 8.79 -20.45 3.35
C PHE A 130 10.12 -20.29 2.61
N PHE A 131 11.21 -20.07 3.34
CA PHE A 131 12.53 -19.90 2.74
C PHE A 131 12.94 -21.13 1.93
N ARG A 132 12.74 -22.34 2.49
CA ARG A 132 13.09 -23.60 1.82
C ARG A 132 12.24 -23.86 0.59
N ALA A 133 10.91 -23.72 0.70
CA ALA A 133 9.99 -24.04 -0.38
C ALA A 133 10.10 -23.08 -1.58
N ASN A 134 10.53 -21.84 -1.36
CA ASN A 134 10.57 -20.79 -2.39
C ASN A 134 11.99 -20.38 -2.80
N ASN A 135 13.02 -21.05 -2.27
CA ASN A 135 14.43 -20.70 -2.52
C ASN A 135 14.74 -19.21 -2.25
N PHE A 136 14.14 -18.64 -1.20
CA PHE A 136 14.37 -17.25 -0.81
C PHE A 136 15.68 -17.08 -0.02
N ILE A 137 16.28 -15.91 -0.12
CA ILE A 137 17.50 -15.53 0.60
C ILE A 137 17.15 -15.17 2.04
N LYS A 138 17.80 -15.81 3.02
CA LYS A 138 17.67 -15.47 4.44
C LYS A 138 18.46 -14.18 4.76
N ASP A 139 17.82 -13.04 4.54
CA ASP A 139 18.43 -11.71 4.66
C ASP A 139 18.07 -10.96 5.96
N GLY A 140 17.31 -11.59 6.86
CA GLY A 140 16.86 -11.00 8.13
C GLY A 140 15.71 -10.00 8.02
N ASN A 141 15.39 -9.52 6.81
CA ASN A 141 14.34 -8.54 6.55
C ASN A 141 13.08 -9.18 5.95
N THR A 142 13.27 -10.18 5.09
CA THR A 142 12.19 -11.02 4.58
C THR A 142 11.68 -11.89 5.73
N SER A 143 10.43 -11.72 6.14
CA SER A 143 9.87 -12.48 7.26
C SER A 143 8.36 -12.36 7.32
N ILE A 144 7.70 -13.41 7.81
CA ILE A 144 6.29 -13.34 8.20
C ILE A 144 6.16 -12.41 9.39
N VAL A 145 5.33 -11.38 9.23
CA VAL A 145 5.05 -10.35 10.24
C VAL A 145 3.62 -10.39 10.75
N GLY A 146 2.72 -11.07 10.04
CA GLY A 146 1.31 -11.10 10.40
C GLY A 146 0.62 -12.39 9.99
N ARG A 147 -0.31 -12.83 10.83
CA ARG A 147 -1.22 -13.95 10.54
C ARG A 147 -2.58 -13.59 11.10
N LYS A 148 -3.60 -13.62 10.25
CA LYS A 148 -4.97 -13.31 10.63
C LYS A 148 -5.88 -14.43 10.18
N ARG A 149 -6.47 -15.10 11.16
CA ARG A 149 -7.55 -16.06 10.93
C ARG A 149 -8.78 -15.33 10.39
N MET A 150 -9.39 -15.91 9.36
CA MET A 150 -10.57 -15.40 8.70
C MET A 150 -11.55 -16.56 8.51
N LYS A 151 -12.85 -16.29 8.69
CA LYS A 151 -13.92 -17.23 8.36
C LYS A 151 -14.70 -16.65 7.20
N ILE A 152 -14.65 -17.30 6.04
CA ILE A 152 -15.30 -16.84 4.80
C ILE A 152 -16.09 -18.02 4.25
N ALA A 153 -17.39 -17.84 4.01
CA ALA A 153 -18.27 -18.86 3.43
C ALA A 153 -18.18 -20.26 4.10
N GLY A 154 -17.92 -20.31 5.42
CA GLY A 154 -17.78 -21.56 6.17
C GLY A 154 -16.36 -22.14 6.20
N LEU A 155 -15.46 -21.69 5.34
CA LEU A 155 -14.05 -22.05 5.34
C LEU A 155 -13.25 -21.24 6.37
N VAL A 156 -12.25 -21.89 6.97
CA VAL A 156 -11.26 -21.22 7.83
C VAL A 156 -10.02 -20.97 6.99
N LEU A 157 -9.71 -19.70 6.76
CA LEU A 157 -8.53 -19.26 6.04
C LEU A 157 -7.60 -18.50 6.99
N THR A 158 -6.31 -18.51 6.69
CA THR A 158 -5.34 -17.62 7.32
C THR A 158 -4.75 -16.69 6.28
N LYS A 159 -4.96 -15.36 6.45
CA LYS A 159 -4.18 -14.35 5.74
C LYS A 159 -2.79 -14.30 6.39
N VAL A 160 -1.76 -14.60 5.62
CA VAL A 160 -0.37 -14.47 6.06
C VAL A 160 0.22 -13.22 5.40
N THR A 161 0.81 -12.34 6.20
CA THR A 161 1.49 -11.13 5.73
C THR A 161 2.98 -11.26 5.99
N MET A 162 3.78 -10.94 4.99
CA MET A 162 5.22 -11.11 4.97
C MET A 162 5.88 -9.83 4.48
N ASN A 163 6.87 -9.32 5.22
CA ASN A 163 7.82 -8.35 4.68
C ASN A 163 8.72 -9.05 3.67
N ILE A 164 9.03 -8.42 2.55
CA ILE A 164 9.87 -9.00 1.50
C ILE A 164 10.98 -8.04 1.09
N THR A 165 12.19 -8.52 0.83
CA THR A 165 13.23 -7.67 0.22
C THR A 165 13.10 -7.65 -1.29
N GLY A 166 13.75 -6.69 -1.95
CA GLY A 166 13.75 -6.61 -3.42
C GLY A 166 14.27 -7.89 -4.08
N LYS A 167 15.35 -8.47 -3.55
CA LYS A 167 15.92 -9.72 -4.08
C LYS A 167 14.95 -10.89 -4.01
N ASN A 168 14.19 -11.02 -2.92
CA ASN A 168 13.20 -12.09 -2.80
C ASN A 168 11.91 -11.78 -3.56
N ARG A 169 11.58 -10.49 -3.75
CA ARG A 169 10.45 -10.08 -4.58
C ARG A 169 10.70 -10.33 -6.06
N GLU A 170 11.90 -10.11 -6.55
CA GLU A 170 12.29 -10.51 -7.92
C GLU A 170 12.07 -12.00 -8.14
N LYS A 171 12.56 -12.84 -7.23
CA LYS A 171 12.30 -14.29 -7.27
C LYS A 171 10.80 -14.60 -7.27
N LEU A 172 10.02 -13.88 -6.47
CA LEU A 172 8.57 -14.04 -6.43
C LEU A 172 7.92 -13.65 -7.77
N LEU A 173 8.37 -12.57 -8.41
CA LEU A 173 7.88 -12.13 -9.72
C LEU A 173 8.28 -13.09 -10.84
N ASP A 174 9.50 -13.63 -10.82
CA ASP A 174 9.97 -14.66 -11.76
C ASP A 174 9.08 -15.92 -11.72
N HIS A 175 8.38 -16.13 -10.60
CA HIS A 175 7.40 -17.18 -10.40
C HIS A 175 5.94 -16.71 -10.53
N ASP A 176 5.68 -15.63 -11.28
CA ASP A 176 4.31 -15.11 -11.53
C ASP A 176 3.55 -14.81 -10.23
N GLY A 177 4.29 -14.32 -9.22
CA GLY A 177 3.76 -13.98 -7.92
C GLY A 177 3.31 -15.20 -7.09
N LYS A 178 3.73 -16.41 -7.45
CA LYS A 178 3.33 -17.63 -6.75
C LYS A 178 4.35 -18.04 -5.70
N ILE A 179 3.87 -18.52 -4.57
CA ILE A 179 4.66 -19.16 -3.54
C ILE A 179 4.22 -20.59 -3.32
N HIS A 180 5.19 -21.44 -3.04
CA HIS A 180 5.00 -22.79 -2.57
C HIS A 180 4.99 -22.77 -1.04
N PHE A 181 3.96 -23.36 -0.45
CA PHE A 181 3.89 -23.57 0.97
C PHE A 181 3.36 -24.97 1.25
N ARG A 182 4.20 -25.82 1.85
CA ARG A 182 3.92 -27.24 2.04
C ARG A 182 3.58 -27.92 0.71
N THR A 183 2.35 -28.38 0.55
CA THR A 183 1.84 -29.10 -0.61
C THR A 183 1.00 -28.22 -1.54
N VAL A 184 0.84 -26.93 -1.22
CA VAL A 184 0.02 -26.01 -2.01
C VAL A 184 0.86 -24.89 -2.63
N THR A 185 0.40 -24.43 -3.79
CA THR A 185 0.94 -23.24 -4.46
C THR A 185 -0.13 -22.16 -4.42
N VAL A 186 0.20 -21.00 -3.87
CA VAL A 186 -0.74 -19.89 -3.73
C VAL A 186 -0.16 -18.62 -4.34
N ARG A 187 -1.03 -17.74 -4.81
CA ARG A 187 -0.61 -16.44 -5.33
C ARG A 187 -0.47 -15.43 -4.18
N CYS A 188 0.62 -14.68 -4.21
CA CYS A 188 0.89 -13.53 -3.36
C CYS A 188 0.33 -12.25 -3.98
N TYR A 189 0.02 -11.32 -3.10
CA TYR A 189 -0.52 -10.01 -3.43
C TYR A 189 0.24 -8.94 -2.65
N ASP A 190 0.49 -7.79 -3.27
CA ASP A 190 1.07 -6.65 -2.59
C ASP A 190 0.04 -6.08 -1.57
N ASP A 191 0.47 -5.88 -0.33
CA ASP A 191 -0.36 -5.31 0.73
C ASP A 191 -0.44 -3.79 0.60
N ILE A 192 -1.22 -3.33 -0.38
CA ILE A 192 -1.45 -1.91 -0.69
C ILE A 192 -2.37 -1.20 0.31
N LYS A 193 -2.61 -1.80 1.48
CA LYS A 193 -3.36 -1.22 2.62
C LYS A 193 -4.74 -0.67 2.23
N LEU A 194 -5.44 -1.38 1.35
CA LEU A 194 -6.82 -1.04 1.03
C LEU A 194 -7.71 -1.11 2.28
N GLU A 195 -8.22 0.05 2.69
CA GLU A 195 -9.18 0.12 3.78
C GLU A 195 -10.58 -0.20 3.27
N PHE A 196 -11.20 -1.22 3.86
CA PHE A 196 -12.57 -1.64 3.58
C PHE A 196 -13.41 -1.58 4.85
N CYS A 197 -14.51 -0.84 4.78
CA CYS A 197 -15.44 -0.70 5.89
C CYS A 197 -16.46 -1.83 5.87
N LEU A 198 -16.39 -2.73 6.87
CA LEU A 198 -17.37 -3.82 7.04
C LEU A 198 -18.78 -3.32 7.42
N ASN A 199 -18.90 -2.06 7.89
CA ASN A 199 -20.19 -1.50 8.26
C ASN A 199 -21.01 -1.07 7.04
N CYS A 200 -20.41 -0.27 6.16
CA CYS A 200 -21.11 0.28 4.99
C CYS A 200 -20.73 -0.34 3.65
N LEU A 201 -19.79 -1.30 3.67
CA LEU A 201 -19.30 -2.05 2.53
C LEU A 201 -18.64 -1.16 1.46
N ARG A 202 -17.89 -0.15 1.88
CA ARG A 202 -17.17 0.78 0.99
C ARG A 202 -15.68 0.83 1.30
N PHE A 203 -14.91 1.18 0.28
CA PHE A 203 -13.47 1.44 0.42
C PHE A 203 -13.18 2.84 0.97
N GLY A 204 -11.97 3.01 1.51
CA GLY A 204 -11.39 4.30 1.90
C GLY A 204 -11.56 4.70 3.36
N HIS A 205 -12.13 3.82 4.19
CA HIS A 205 -12.16 4.00 5.65
C HIS A 205 -12.35 2.66 6.38
N GLY A 206 -11.96 2.61 7.65
CA GLY A 206 -12.27 1.51 8.56
C GLY A 206 -13.63 1.66 9.27
N VAL A 207 -14.07 0.60 9.95
CA VAL A 207 -15.35 0.57 10.70
C VAL A 207 -15.42 1.68 11.77
N ASN A 208 -14.32 1.93 12.48
CA ASN A 208 -14.25 2.92 13.55
C ASN A 208 -14.35 4.38 13.06
N SER A 209 -14.22 4.60 11.75
CA SER A 209 -14.31 5.91 11.11
C SER A 209 -15.56 6.02 10.21
N CYS A 210 -16.49 5.08 10.33
CA CYS A 210 -17.69 5.02 9.50
C CYS A 210 -18.81 5.87 10.09
N SER A 211 -19.24 6.90 9.36
CA SER A 211 -20.47 7.65 9.64
C SER A 211 -21.67 7.18 8.82
N ASN A 212 -21.46 6.24 7.89
CA ASN A 212 -22.52 5.66 7.07
C ASN A 212 -23.32 4.62 7.85
N LYS A 213 -24.60 4.47 7.49
CA LYS A 213 -25.47 3.44 8.02
C LYS A 213 -24.99 2.03 7.67
N THR A 214 -25.26 1.09 8.57
CA THR A 214 -24.93 -0.33 8.42
C THR A 214 -25.65 -0.93 7.22
N LYS A 215 -24.93 -1.68 6.40
CA LYS A 215 -25.49 -2.39 5.24
C LYS A 215 -25.25 -3.88 5.36
N CYS A 216 -26.29 -4.65 5.05
CA CYS A 216 -26.16 -6.10 4.98
C CYS A 216 -25.28 -6.50 3.78
N ALA A 217 -24.27 -7.33 4.01
CA ALA A 217 -23.43 -7.89 2.94
C ALA A 217 -24.17 -8.87 2.01
N VAL A 218 -25.39 -9.30 2.38
CA VAL A 218 -26.23 -10.20 1.58
C VAL A 218 -27.17 -9.37 0.71
N CYS A 219 -28.10 -8.61 1.30
CA CYS A 219 -29.14 -7.90 0.54
C CYS A 219 -28.83 -6.42 0.23
N LEU A 220 -27.76 -5.85 0.79
CA LEU A 220 -27.34 -4.45 0.60
C LEU A 220 -28.28 -3.38 1.16
N ASN A 221 -29.31 -3.79 1.89
CA ASN A 221 -30.23 -2.92 2.60
C ASN A 221 -29.76 -2.66 4.04
N GLU A 222 -30.31 -1.62 4.63
CA GLU A 222 -30.14 -1.25 6.04
C GLU A 222 -31.10 -2.10 6.86
N HIS A 223 -30.57 -3.03 7.65
CA HIS A 223 -31.34 -3.78 8.65
C HIS A 223 -30.40 -4.33 9.72
N ASP A 224 -30.91 -4.46 10.94
CA ASP A 224 -30.19 -5.01 12.09
C ASP A 224 -30.51 -6.50 12.31
N ASP A 225 -31.53 -7.01 11.62
CA ASP A 225 -32.07 -8.36 11.82
C ASP A 225 -31.41 -9.39 10.89
N VAL A 226 -31.74 -10.68 11.08
CA VAL A 226 -31.29 -11.77 10.19
C VAL A 226 -31.81 -11.50 8.77
N CYS A 227 -30.90 -11.40 7.81
CA CYS A 227 -31.25 -11.20 6.40
C CYS A 227 -32.07 -12.39 5.90
N THR A 228 -33.26 -12.14 5.35
CA THR A 228 -34.04 -13.12 4.59
C THR A 228 -33.77 -12.94 3.10
N PRO A 229 -32.84 -13.70 2.50
CA PRO A 229 -32.54 -13.56 1.08
C PRO A 229 -33.77 -13.94 0.25
N ASN A 230 -34.37 -12.97 -0.43
CA ASN A 230 -35.35 -13.26 -1.47
C ASN A 230 -34.63 -14.00 -2.61
N GLY A 231 -35.14 -15.16 -3.02
CA GLY A 231 -34.48 -16.19 -3.85
C GLY A 231 -34.00 -15.78 -5.26
N SER A 232 -33.93 -14.49 -5.57
CA SER A 232 -33.37 -13.90 -6.79
C SER A 232 -32.13 -13.04 -6.53
N MET A 233 -31.32 -13.41 -5.52
CA MET A 233 -30.02 -12.76 -5.31
C MET A 233 -29.08 -13.11 -6.47
N SER A 234 -29.16 -12.33 -7.55
CA SER A 234 -28.14 -12.31 -8.59
C SER A 234 -26.78 -12.02 -7.93
N THR A 235 -25.73 -12.65 -8.43
CA THR A 235 -24.32 -12.46 -8.01
C THR A 235 -23.89 -11.01 -8.26
N CYS A 236 -24.35 -10.11 -7.41
CA CYS A 236 -24.15 -8.68 -7.52
C CYS A 236 -23.04 -8.26 -6.56
N CYS A 237 -22.14 -7.40 -7.06
CA CYS A 237 -21.11 -6.81 -6.23
C CYS A 237 -21.72 -5.94 -5.13
N THR A 238 -21.37 -6.25 -3.89
CA THR A 238 -21.86 -5.59 -2.67
C THR A 238 -21.25 -4.21 -2.44
N VAL A 239 -20.14 -3.92 -3.14
CA VAL A 239 -19.31 -2.73 -2.95
C VAL A 239 -19.59 -1.67 -4.02
N CYS A 240 -20.04 -2.10 -5.20
CA CYS A 240 -20.35 -1.19 -6.29
C CYS A 240 -21.63 -0.39 -6.03
N PRO A 241 -21.71 0.86 -6.54
CA PRO A 241 -22.97 1.58 -6.73
C PRO A 241 -23.97 0.74 -7.53
N VAL A 242 -25.28 0.93 -7.28
CA VAL A 242 -26.37 0.10 -7.87
C VAL A 242 -26.24 -0.11 -9.39
N HIS A 243 -25.85 0.93 -10.13
CA HIS A 243 -25.71 0.90 -11.59
C HIS A 243 -24.44 0.16 -12.08
N GLU A 244 -23.47 -0.10 -11.21
CA GLU A 244 -22.23 -0.84 -11.49
C GLU A 244 -22.25 -2.24 -10.87
N ARG A 245 -23.35 -2.77 -10.29
CA ARG A 245 -23.31 -4.05 -9.53
C ARG A 245 -23.33 -5.32 -10.38
N GLY A 246 -23.74 -5.21 -11.65
CA GLY A 246 -23.98 -6.36 -12.52
C GLY A 246 -22.69 -7.03 -13.04
N GLY A 247 -22.77 -8.35 -13.24
CA GLY A 247 -21.78 -9.09 -14.03
C GLY A 247 -20.44 -9.40 -13.34
N HIS A 248 -20.30 -9.15 -12.03
CA HIS A 248 -19.08 -9.49 -11.29
C HIS A 248 -19.33 -9.67 -9.79
N LEU A 249 -18.40 -10.35 -9.13
CA LEU A 249 -18.40 -10.53 -7.69
C LEU A 249 -17.75 -9.37 -6.93
N THR A 250 -18.13 -9.24 -5.66
CA THR A 250 -17.44 -8.36 -4.72
C THR A 250 -15.93 -8.62 -4.72
N PHE A 251 -15.15 -7.54 -4.81
CA PHE A 251 -13.68 -7.58 -4.88
C PHE A 251 -13.12 -8.38 -6.05
N SER A 252 -13.91 -8.56 -7.11
CA SER A 252 -13.39 -9.04 -8.39
C SER A 252 -12.35 -8.08 -8.94
N VAL A 253 -11.37 -8.59 -9.70
CA VAL A 253 -10.51 -7.73 -10.51
C VAL A 253 -11.33 -6.88 -11.50
N ASN A 254 -12.53 -7.35 -11.87
CA ASN A 254 -13.46 -6.64 -12.74
C ASN A 254 -14.40 -5.70 -11.97
N CYS A 255 -14.28 -5.59 -10.64
CA CYS A 255 -15.11 -4.70 -9.84
C CYS A 255 -14.64 -3.24 -10.00
N PRO A 256 -15.45 -2.34 -10.60
CA PRO A 256 -15.03 -0.96 -10.83
C PRO A 256 -14.70 -0.22 -9.54
N SER A 257 -15.46 -0.46 -8.46
CA SER A 257 -15.19 0.14 -7.16
C SER A 257 -13.91 -0.37 -6.51
N TYR A 258 -13.56 -1.64 -6.74
CA TYR A 258 -12.28 -2.19 -6.30
C TYR A 258 -11.12 -1.62 -7.10
N GLN A 259 -11.21 -1.62 -8.43
CA GLN A 259 -10.19 -1.01 -9.31
C GLN A 259 -9.96 0.45 -8.96
N ARG A 260 -11.03 1.24 -8.79
CA ARG A 260 -10.94 2.65 -8.37
C ARG A 260 -10.27 2.80 -7.01
N ALA A 261 -10.58 1.93 -6.04
CA ALA A 261 -9.96 1.96 -4.73
C ALA A 261 -8.46 1.59 -4.77
N VAL A 262 -8.11 0.57 -5.57
CA VAL A 262 -6.71 0.21 -5.86
C VAL A 262 -6.02 1.42 -6.48
N GLU A 263 -6.51 1.95 -7.60
CA GLU A 263 -5.94 3.10 -8.28
C GLU A 263 -5.77 4.32 -7.36
N LEU A 264 -6.75 4.63 -6.52
CA LEU A 264 -6.66 5.76 -5.57
C LEU A 264 -5.58 5.52 -4.51
N ASN A 265 -5.48 4.30 -3.98
CA ASN A 265 -4.42 3.95 -3.04
C ASN A 265 -3.06 3.95 -3.74
N LEU A 266 -2.95 3.38 -4.93
CA LEU A 266 -1.75 3.43 -5.74
C LEU A 266 -1.36 4.88 -6.04
N LYS A 267 -2.28 5.76 -6.44
CA LYS A 267 -2.04 7.20 -6.64
C LYS A 267 -1.57 7.90 -5.36
N ARG A 268 -2.14 7.56 -4.19
CA ARG A 268 -1.68 8.08 -2.88
C ARG A 268 -0.22 7.71 -2.61
N TYR A 269 0.15 6.49 -3.01
CA TYR A 269 1.53 6.00 -2.94
C TYR A 269 2.32 6.27 -4.23
N ALA A 270 1.73 7.01 -5.18
CA ALA A 270 2.12 7.27 -6.57
C ALA A 270 2.54 6.06 -7.44
N LEU A 271 2.13 4.84 -7.12
CA LEU A 271 2.50 3.57 -7.77
C LEU A 271 1.81 3.36 -9.12
N ASP A 272 2.47 2.64 -10.02
CA ASP A 272 1.88 2.19 -11.29
C ASP A 272 1.10 0.89 -11.10
N TYR A 273 -0.03 0.74 -11.79
CA TYR A 273 -0.97 -0.36 -11.59
C TYR A 273 -0.40 -1.70 -12.08
N ASP A 274 0.33 -1.69 -13.19
CA ASP A 274 0.88 -2.89 -13.84
C ASP A 274 1.94 -3.62 -13.00
N TRP A 275 2.40 -3.00 -11.91
CA TRP A 275 3.51 -3.48 -11.08
C TRP A 275 3.06 -4.19 -9.81
N VAL A 276 1.76 -4.08 -9.48
CA VAL A 276 1.19 -4.47 -8.21
C VAL A 276 0.43 -5.78 -8.38
N MET A 277 0.82 -6.78 -7.61
CA MET A 277 0.09 -8.04 -7.54
C MET A 277 -1.20 -7.81 -6.75
N VAL A 278 -2.33 -7.63 -7.44
CA VAL A 278 -3.66 -7.50 -6.82
C VAL A 278 -4.47 -8.79 -6.98
N PRO A 279 -5.29 -9.18 -5.98
CA PRO A 279 -6.11 -10.37 -6.05
C PRO A 279 -7.15 -10.31 -7.17
N ASN A 280 -7.20 -11.40 -7.95
CA ASN A 280 -8.27 -11.65 -8.90
C ASN A 280 -9.40 -12.38 -8.16
N ASN A 281 -10.41 -11.64 -7.67
CA ASN A 281 -11.52 -12.16 -6.86
C ASN A 281 -11.08 -12.68 -5.48
N ILE A 282 -11.31 -11.88 -4.42
CA ILE A 282 -11.07 -12.33 -3.04
C ILE A 282 -12.03 -13.47 -2.62
N VAL A 283 -13.11 -13.70 -3.38
CA VAL A 283 -14.23 -14.57 -3.00
C VAL A 283 -14.16 -15.99 -3.60
N TYR A 284 -13.18 -16.30 -4.45
CA TYR A 284 -12.96 -17.67 -4.92
C TYR A 284 -11.62 -18.21 -4.42
N PHE A 285 -11.66 -18.77 -3.21
CA PHE A 285 -10.83 -19.89 -2.80
C PHE A 285 -11.76 -20.94 -2.21
#